data_AF-A0A6B1IGH5-F1
#
_entry.id   AF-A0A6B1IGH5-F1
#
_cell.length_a   1.000
_cell.length_b   1.000
_cell.length_c   1.000
_cell.angle_alpha   90.00
_cell.angle_beta   90.00
_cell.angle_gamma   90.00
#
_symmetry.space_group_name_H-M   'P 1'
#
loop_
_entity.id
_entity.type
_entity.pdbx_description
1 polymer ?
#
loop_
_entity_poly.entity_id
_entity_poly.type
_entity_poly.pdbx_seq_one_letter_code
_entity_poly.pdbx_strand_id
1 'polypeptide(L)'
;MTGFNQLYYTISPPIADLEREYPAFRELVSLAITPMLASLSIMSLAEEGSEVSVLAFGIGVIALNVIMYVLAPTLFGVKAYRLIRTPKTTKTI
;
A
#
# COMPACT_ATOMS: atom_id res chain seq x y z
N MET A 1 -19.07 -0.18 -19.99
CA MET A 1 -18.99 -0.57 -18.57
C MET A 1 -18.58 -2.04 -18.36
N THR A 2 -18.03 -2.73 -19.36
CA THR A 2 -17.73 -4.18 -19.30
C THR A 2 -16.32 -4.50 -18.79
N GLY A 3 -15.30 -3.70 -19.15
CA GLY A 3 -13.89 -4.02 -18.86
C GLY A 3 -13.54 -4.12 -17.36
N PHE A 4 -13.89 -3.10 -16.57
CA PHE A 4 -13.63 -3.11 -15.12
C PHE A 4 -14.38 -4.24 -14.42
N ASN A 5 -15.67 -4.42 -14.71
CA ASN A 5 -16.49 -5.47 -14.08
C ASN A 5 -15.95 -6.86 -14.39
N GLN A 6 -15.54 -7.10 -15.63
CA GLN A 6 -14.99 -8.40 -16.03
C GLN A 6 -13.68 -8.70 -15.29
N LEU A 7 -12.78 -7.72 -15.18
CA LEU A 7 -11.55 -7.86 -14.42
C LEU A 7 -11.83 -8.06 -12.92
N TYR A 8 -12.71 -7.23 -12.36
CA TYR A 8 -13.11 -7.28 -10.95
C TYR A 8 -13.64 -8.65 -10.56
N TYR A 9 -14.59 -9.20 -11.32
CA TYR A 9 -15.17 -10.51 -11.03
C TYR A 9 -14.27 -11.68 -11.37
N THR A 10 -13.22 -11.49 -12.18
CA THR A 10 -12.22 -12.55 -12.42
C THR A 10 -11.24 -12.65 -11.24
N ILE A 11 -10.95 -11.54 -10.57
CA ILE A 11 -9.94 -11.48 -9.51
C ILE A 11 -10.56 -11.59 -8.12
N SER A 12 -11.72 -10.97 -7.91
CA SER A 12 -12.33 -10.86 -6.58
C SER A 12 -12.65 -12.22 -5.93
N PRO A 13 -13.32 -13.18 -6.60
CA PRO A 13 -13.64 -14.46 -5.97
C PRO A 13 -12.39 -15.27 -5.57
N PRO A 14 -11.38 -15.47 -6.45
CA PRO A 14 -10.16 -16.19 -6.07
C PRO A 14 -9.40 -15.55 -4.89
N ILE A 15 -9.29 -14.22 -4.86
CA ILE A 15 -8.65 -13.51 -3.75
C ILE A 15 -9.45 -13.69 -2.44
N ALA A 16 -10.78 -13.59 -2.52
CA ALA A 16 -11.64 -13.78 -1.34
C ALA A 16 -11.54 -15.20 -0.77
N ASP A 17 -11.37 -16.22 -1.62
CA ASP A 17 -11.16 -17.58 -1.16
C ASP A 17 -9.77 -17.76 -0.51
N LEU A 18 -8.72 -17.15 -1.07
CA LEU A 18 -7.38 -17.14 -0.45
C LEU A 18 -7.37 -16.45 0.93
N GLU A 19 -8.10 -15.35 1.08
CA GLU A 19 -8.23 -14.66 2.37
C GLU A 19 -8.96 -15.50 3.44
N ARG A 20 -9.89 -16.37 3.01
CA ARG A 20 -10.60 -17.31 3.91
C ARG A 20 -9.71 -18.47 4.32
N GLU A 21 -8.91 -19.01 3.41
CA GLU A 21 -8.04 -20.15 3.65
C GLU A 21 -6.79 -19.78 4.46
N TYR A 22 -6.21 -18.61 4.17
CA TYR A 22 -4.95 -18.15 4.77
C TYR A 22 -5.15 -16.82 5.53
N PRO A 23 -5.38 -16.85 6.86
CA PRO A 23 -5.56 -15.62 7.65
C PRO A 23 -4.38 -14.64 7.54
N ALA A 24 -3.15 -15.15 7.44
CA ALA A 24 -1.95 -14.32 7.23
C ALA A 24 -1.95 -13.59 5.88
N PHE A 25 -2.54 -14.18 4.83
CA PHE A 25 -2.69 -13.53 3.54
C PHE A 25 -3.67 -12.36 3.63
N ARG A 26 -4.82 -12.55 4.31
CA ARG A 26 -5.78 -11.47 4.58
C ARG A 26 -5.14 -10.30 5.33
N GLU A 27 -4.32 -10.58 6.34
CA GLU A 27 -3.60 -9.54 7.07
C GLU A 27 -2.60 -8.81 6.19
N LEU A 28 -1.89 -9.52 5.30
CA LEU A 28 -0.98 -8.91 4.34
C LEU A 28 -1.71 -8.01 3.35
N VAL A 29 -2.85 -8.44 2.81
CA VAL A 29 -3.69 -7.62 1.92
C VAL A 29 -4.20 -6.38 2.66
N SER A 30 -4.68 -6.56 3.90
CA SER A 30 -5.11 -5.45 4.75
C SER A 30 -3.97 -4.44 4.99
N LEU A 31 -2.78 -4.92 5.36
CA LEU A 31 -1.59 -4.09 5.57
C LEU A 31 -1.22 -3.33 4.29
N ALA A 32 -1.30 -4.01 3.13
CA ALA A 32 -1.01 -3.39 1.85
C ALA A 32 -1.99 -2.26 1.51
N ILE A 33 -3.27 -2.41 1.82
CA ILE A 33 -4.32 -1.43 1.47
C ILE A 33 -4.48 -0.32 2.52
N THR A 34 -4.07 -0.58 3.77
CA THR A 34 -4.24 0.34 4.91
C THR A 34 -3.69 1.75 4.66
N PRO A 35 -2.46 1.96 4.14
CA PRO A 35 -1.94 3.30 3.88
C PRO A 35 -2.83 4.13 2.96
N MET A 36 -3.38 3.50 1.90
CA MET A 36 -4.30 4.16 0.99
C MET A 36 -5.61 4.54 1.67
N LEU A 37 -6.22 3.61 2.41
CA LEU A 37 -7.46 3.89 3.16
C LEU A 37 -7.27 5.00 4.19
N ALA A 38 -6.16 5.00 4.92
CA ALA A 38 -5.84 6.03 5.90
C ALA A 38 -5.65 7.39 5.21
N SER A 39 -4.93 7.42 4.07
CA SER A 39 -4.68 8.66 3.33
C SER A 39 -5.93 9.30 2.77
N LEU A 40 -6.94 8.50 2.38
CA LEU A 40 -8.21 9.01 1.84
C LEU A 40 -8.96 9.89 2.84
N SER A 41 -8.76 9.68 4.15
CA SER A 41 -9.37 10.53 5.18
C SER A 41 -8.91 12.00 5.08
N ILE A 42 -7.77 12.29 4.48
CA ILE A 42 -7.28 13.66 4.25
C ILE A 42 -8.22 14.44 3.32
N MET A 43 -8.94 13.76 2.42
CA MET A 43 -9.92 14.42 1.55
C MET A 43 -11.05 15.09 2.32
N SER A 44 -11.34 14.66 3.56
CA SER A 44 -12.35 15.33 4.40
C SER A 44 -11.90 16.69 4.94
N LEU A 45 -10.62 17.03 4.80
CA LEU A 45 -10.08 18.36 5.14
C LEU A 45 -10.31 19.38 4.01
N ALA A 46 -10.75 18.94 2.84
CA ALA A 46 -11.09 19.83 1.74
C ALA A 46 -12.30 20.69 2.11
N GLU A 47 -12.18 21.99 1.87
CA GLU A 47 -13.29 22.93 2.05
C GLU A 47 -14.44 22.61 1.09
N GLU A 48 -15.67 22.53 1.61
CA GLU A 48 -16.86 22.21 0.84
C GLU A 48 -17.09 23.24 -0.29
N GLY A 49 -17.31 22.74 -1.51
CA GLY A 49 -17.56 23.59 -2.69
C GLY A 49 -16.30 24.22 -3.31
N SER A 50 -15.11 24.04 -2.72
CA SER A 50 -13.86 24.56 -3.27
C SER A 50 -13.16 23.52 -4.16
N GLU A 51 -13.19 23.73 -5.48
CA GLU A 51 -12.49 22.86 -6.44
C GLU A 51 -10.97 22.86 -6.21
N VAL A 52 -10.42 24.01 -5.82
CA VAL A 52 -8.98 24.18 -5.56
C VAL A 52 -8.55 23.39 -4.33
N SER A 53 -9.36 23.39 -3.26
CA SER A 53 -9.06 22.61 -2.05
C SER A 53 -9.06 21.12 -2.35
N VAL A 54 -10.08 20.64 -3.07
CA VAL A 54 -10.23 19.24 -3.49
C VAL A 54 -9.06 18.81 -4.39
N LEU A 55 -8.65 19.66 -5.33
CA LEU A 55 -7.49 19.41 -6.18
C LEU A 55 -6.19 19.32 -5.37
N ALA A 56 -5.95 20.28 -4.47
CA ALA A 56 -4.75 20.34 -3.66
C ALA A 56 -4.63 19.12 -2.73
N PHE A 57 -5.70 18.78 -2.01
CA PHE A 57 -5.73 17.60 -1.16
C PHE A 57 -5.68 16.30 -1.97
N GLY A 58 -6.35 16.23 -3.13
CA GLY A 58 -6.29 15.08 -4.03
C GLY A 58 -4.88 14.80 -4.53
N ILE A 59 -4.16 15.83 -4.99
CA ILE A 59 -2.74 15.72 -5.37
C ILE A 59 -1.90 15.29 -4.16
N GLY A 60 -2.17 15.87 -2.98
CA GLY A 60 -1.50 15.50 -1.73
C GLY A 60 -1.67 14.02 -1.39
N VAL A 61 -2.89 13.48 -1.49
CA VAL A 61 -3.18 12.06 -1.24
C VAL A 61 -2.48 11.17 -2.26
N ILE A 62 -2.50 11.51 -3.55
CA ILE A 62 -1.78 10.76 -4.58
C ILE A 62 -0.28 10.74 -4.27
N ALA A 63 0.31 11.90 -3.98
CA ALA A 63 1.72 12.01 -3.63
C ALA A 63 2.05 11.19 -2.38
N LEU A 64 1.23 11.27 -1.33
CA LEU A 64 1.39 10.49 -0.11
C LEU A 64 1.35 8.98 -0.39
N ASN A 65 0.42 8.51 -1.22
CA ASN A 65 0.34 7.10 -1.61
C ASN A 65 1.60 6.66 -2.35
N VAL A 66 2.05 7.41 -3.37
CA VAL A 66 3.28 7.09 -4.11
C VAL A 66 4.47 7.02 -3.17
N ILE A 67 4.61 8.00 -2.28
CA ILE A 67 5.66 8.05 -1.26
C ILE A 67 5.60 6.80 -0.39
N MET A 68 4.45 6.44 0.17
CA MET A 68 4.32 5.28 1.06
C MET A 68 4.59 3.96 0.34
N TYR A 69 4.01 3.76 -0.84
CA TYR A 69 4.15 2.52 -1.62
C TYR A 69 5.53 2.36 -2.27
N VAL A 70 6.32 3.41 -2.39
CA VAL A 70 7.69 3.34 -2.91
C VAL A 70 8.73 3.37 -1.78
N LEU A 71 8.68 4.37 -0.90
CA LEU A 71 9.70 4.56 0.14
C LEU A 71 9.74 3.39 1.11
N ALA A 72 8.59 2.97 1.66
CA ALA A 72 8.59 1.91 2.66
C ALA A 72 9.17 0.60 2.07
N PRO A 73 8.67 0.06 0.95
CA PRO A 73 9.26 -1.13 0.35
C PRO A 73 10.73 -0.97 -0.05
N THR A 74 11.14 0.21 -0.54
CA THR A 74 12.55 0.46 -0.89
C THR A 74 13.47 0.40 0.33
N LEU A 75 13.09 1.06 1.43
CA LEU A 75 13.87 1.04 2.67
C LEU A 75 13.93 -0.36 3.27
N PHE A 76 12.81 -1.09 3.29
CA PHE A 76 12.77 -2.48 3.73
C PHE A 76 13.66 -3.37 2.85
N GLY A 77 13.56 -3.23 1.53
CA GLY A 77 14.37 -3.98 0.57
C GLY A 77 15.87 -3.72 0.72
N VAL A 78 16.28 -2.46 0.87
CA VAL A 78 17.69 -2.09 1.11
C VAL A 78 18.18 -2.66 2.43
N LYS A 79 17.39 -2.57 3.51
CA LYS A 79 17.76 -3.13 4.82
C LYS A 79 17.88 -4.65 4.76
N ALA A 80 16.92 -5.34 4.14
CA ALA A 80 16.95 -6.78 3.96
C ALA A 80 18.17 -7.21 3.13
N TYR A 81 18.45 -6.50 2.03
CA TYR A 81 19.63 -6.74 1.20
C TYR A 81 20.94 -6.62 1.99
N ARG A 82 21.07 -5.55 2.80
CA ARG A 82 22.24 -5.40 3.68
C ARG A 82 22.33 -6.55 4.68
N LEU A 83 21.22 -6.94 5.30
CA LEU A 83 21.23 -8.02 6.30
C LEU A 83 21.70 -9.36 5.69
N ILE A 84 21.27 -9.67 4.47
CA ILE A 84 21.68 -10.88 3.75
C ILE A 84 23.14 -10.81 3.29
N ARG A 85 23.61 -9.62 2.86
CA ARG A 85 24.96 -9.43 2.29
C ARG A 85 26.05 -9.17 3.33
N THR A 86 25.71 -8.78 4.56
CA THR A 86 26.75 -8.51 5.59
C THR A 86 27.35 -9.84 6.02
N PRO A 87 28.63 -10.15 5.71
CA PRO A 87 29.27 -11.34 6.25
C PRO A 87 29.29 -11.23 7.78
N LYS A 88 28.91 -12.30 8.48
CA LYS A 88 29.11 -12.41 9.92
C LYS A 88 30.62 -12.34 10.17
N THR A 89 31.16 -11.16 10.46
CA THR A 89 32.48 -11.06 11.05
C THR A 89 32.38 -11.61 12.47
N THR A 90 32.60 -12.91 12.60
CA THR A 90 32.89 -13.56 13.87
C THR A 90 34.07 -12.79 14.47
N LYS A 91 33.80 -11.93 15.46
CA LYS A 91 34.84 -11.48 16.38
C LYS A 91 35.21 -12.67 17.24
N THR A 92 36.17 -13.45 16.75
CA THR A 92 37.03 -14.25 17.62
C THR A 92 38.10 -13.30 18.12
N ILE A 93 38.04 -12.95 19.40
CA ILE A 93 39.12 -12.75 20.39
C ILE A 93 38.43 -12.29 21.67
#